data_AF-A0A356NS86-F1
#
_entry.id   AF-A0A356NS86-F1
#
_cell.length_a   1.000
_cell.length_b   1.000
_cell.length_c   1.000
_cell.angle_alpha   90.00
_cell.angle_beta   90.00
_cell.angle_gamma   90.00
#
_symmetry.space_group_name_H-M   'P 1'
#
loop_
_entity.id
_entity.type
_entity.pdbx_description
1 polymer ?
#
loop_
_entity_poly.entity_id
_entity_poly.type
_entity_poly.pdbx_seq_one_letter_code
_entity_poly.pdbx_strand_id
1 'polypeptide(L)'
;MLLAGCTTAELAIDIVKKTQKKNQTTESAEQLETGSVVAAPRYKIGDPYNVGGVWYYPARDLTYDETGIGSWYGDEFAGRLTANGEIFDPQQITAAHKTLPMPSVVRVTNLDNGRSLVVRVNDRGPFVP
;
A
#
# COMPACT_ATOMS: atom_id res chain seq x y z
N MET A 1 1.87 -10.84 -63.88
CA MET A 1 3.25 -10.31 -63.90
C MET A 1 3.69 -10.21 -62.44
N LEU A 2 4.73 -10.98 -62.09
CA LEU A 2 5.49 -11.06 -60.82
C LEU A 2 5.68 -9.68 -60.13
N LEU A 3 5.70 -9.49 -58.80
CA LEU A 3 6.44 -10.19 -57.72
C LEU A 3 5.85 -9.95 -56.30
N ALA A 4 6.24 -10.84 -55.38
CA ALA A 4 5.87 -10.97 -53.97
C ALA A 4 6.53 -9.95 -53.01
N GLY A 5 5.97 -9.85 -51.79
CA GLY A 5 6.58 -9.21 -50.61
C GLY A 5 5.94 -9.68 -49.30
N CYS A 6 6.51 -10.73 -48.70
CA CYS A 6 6.43 -11.15 -47.29
C CYS A 6 6.79 -9.98 -46.32
N THR A 7 6.52 -9.90 -45.01
CA THR A 7 6.10 -10.83 -43.94
C THR A 7 5.80 -10.02 -42.67
N THR A 8 4.82 -10.49 -41.89
CA THR A 8 4.70 -10.46 -40.41
C THR A 8 5.63 -9.54 -39.60
N ALA A 9 5.06 -8.54 -38.93
CA ALA A 9 5.67 -7.82 -37.81
C ALA A 9 4.74 -7.82 -36.59
N GLU A 10 4.33 -9.00 -36.12
CA GLU A 10 3.73 -9.19 -34.79
C GLU A 10 4.45 -10.33 -34.08
N LEU A 11 5.72 -10.13 -33.71
CA LEU A 11 6.40 -11.03 -32.77
C LEU A 11 7.63 -10.35 -32.14
N ALA A 12 7.45 -9.19 -31.50
CA ALA A 12 8.55 -8.57 -30.74
C ALA A 12 8.13 -7.90 -29.43
N ILE A 13 6.85 -7.53 -29.24
CA ILE A 13 6.43 -6.86 -27.99
C ILE A 13 6.27 -7.87 -26.83
N ASP A 14 5.86 -9.12 -27.12
CA ASP A 14 5.69 -10.14 -26.08
C ASP A 14 7.01 -10.70 -25.54
N ILE A 15 8.09 -10.70 -26.33
CA ILE A 15 9.41 -11.14 -25.86
C ILE A 15 10.02 -10.11 -24.91
N VAL A 16 9.84 -8.81 -25.17
CA VAL A 16 10.35 -7.75 -24.29
C VAL A 16 9.61 -7.75 -22.94
N LYS A 17 8.27 -7.91 -22.94
CA LYS A 17 7.50 -8.00 -21.69
C LYS A 17 7.85 -9.25 -20.88
N LYS A 18 8.07 -10.40 -21.53
CA LYS A 18 8.44 -11.65 -20.83
C LYS A 18 9.86 -11.61 -20.26
N THR A 19 10.77 -10.87 -20.89
CA THR A 19 12.17 -10.73 -20.44
C THR A 19 12.29 -9.70 -19.30
N GLN A 20 11.54 -8.60 -19.31
CA GLN A 20 11.51 -7.70 -18.15
C GLN A 20 10.83 -8.31 -16.93
N LYS A 21 9.76 -9.08 -17.12
CA LYS A 21 9.11 -9.79 -16.01
C LYS A 21 10.01 -10.85 -15.39
N LYS A 22 10.91 -11.47 -16.16
CA LYS A 22 11.88 -12.46 -15.65
C LYS A 22 13.05 -11.80 -14.89
N ASN A 23 13.53 -10.64 -15.32
CA ASN A 23 14.58 -9.91 -14.61
C ASN A 23 14.09 -9.20 -13.33
N GLN A 24 12.80 -8.86 -13.21
CA GLN A 24 12.23 -8.41 -11.93
C GLN A 24 11.81 -9.56 -11.01
N THR A 25 11.66 -10.79 -11.51
CA THR A 25 11.28 -11.95 -10.68
C THR A 25 12.51 -12.70 -10.14
N THR A 26 13.71 -12.46 -10.67
CA THR A 26 14.91 -13.24 -10.31
C THR A 26 15.85 -12.52 -9.31
N GLU A 27 15.69 -11.21 -9.07
CA GLU A 27 16.41 -10.52 -7.97
C GLU A 27 15.69 -10.64 -6.61
N SER A 28 14.42 -11.06 -6.59
CA SER A 28 13.64 -11.16 -5.34
C SER A 28 13.69 -12.54 -4.67
N ALA A 29 14.37 -13.52 -5.26
CA ALA A 29 14.36 -14.91 -4.78
C ALA A 29 15.68 -15.38 -4.14
N GLU A 30 16.75 -14.57 -4.16
CA GLU A 30 18.05 -14.87 -3.53
C GLU A 30 18.38 -13.97 -2.32
N GLN A 31 17.37 -13.41 -1.65
CA GLN A 31 17.51 -12.77 -0.33
C GLN A 31 16.59 -13.43 0.71
N LEU A 32 16.57 -14.75 0.69
CA LEU A 32 16.33 -15.54 1.90
C LEU A 32 17.72 -16.00 2.35
N GLU A 33 17.95 -16.10 3.67
CA GLU A 33 19.27 -16.25 4.32
C GLU A 33 19.96 -14.88 4.60
N THR A 34 19.65 -14.24 5.76
CA THR A 34 20.16 -12.93 6.31
C THR A 34 19.35 -11.64 6.03
N GLY A 35 18.05 -11.75 5.71
CA GLY A 35 17.20 -10.60 5.32
C GLY A 35 16.78 -9.66 6.45
N SER A 36 17.54 -8.58 6.68
CA SER A 36 17.07 -7.43 7.44
C SER A 36 15.95 -6.73 6.65
N VAL A 37 14.76 -6.53 7.27
CA VAL A 37 13.66 -5.80 6.64
C VAL A 37 14.09 -4.34 6.45
N VAL A 38 14.30 -3.91 5.21
CA VAL A 38 14.68 -2.53 4.89
C VAL A 38 13.43 -1.68 4.73
N ALA A 39 13.28 -0.66 5.59
CA ALA A 39 12.21 0.33 5.46
C ALA A 39 12.38 1.16 4.17
N ALA A 40 11.28 1.36 3.43
CA ALA A 40 11.23 2.18 2.22
C ALA A 40 9.96 3.05 2.25
N PRO A 41 9.90 4.05 3.15
CA PRO A 41 8.73 4.90 3.32
C PRO A 41 8.46 5.70 2.05
N ARG A 42 7.21 5.74 1.60
CA ARG A 42 6.81 6.47 0.39
C ARG A 42 5.40 7.03 0.47
N TYR A 43 5.19 8.12 -0.25
CA TYR A 43 3.85 8.61 -0.52
C TYR A 43 3.10 7.61 -1.42
N LYS A 44 1.86 7.25 -1.06
CA LYS A 44 0.95 6.52 -1.94
C LYS A 44 -0.51 6.85 -1.67
N ILE A 45 -1.29 6.99 -2.73
CA ILE A 45 -2.75 6.83 -2.69
C ILE A 45 -3.05 5.31 -2.73
N GLY A 46 -2.47 4.63 -3.72
CA GLY A 46 -2.59 3.19 -3.90
C GLY A 46 -3.76 2.81 -4.81
N ASP A 47 -3.67 1.61 -5.37
CA ASP A 47 -4.71 1.07 -6.26
C ASP A 47 -5.92 0.57 -5.46
N PRO A 48 -7.12 0.49 -6.08
CA PRO A 48 -8.26 -0.17 -5.47
C PRO A 48 -7.92 -1.60 -5.06
N TYR A 49 -8.42 -2.03 -3.91
CA TYR A 49 -8.11 -3.34 -3.34
C TYR A 49 -9.33 -3.98 -2.68
N ASN A 50 -9.33 -5.32 -2.62
CA ASN A 50 -10.40 -6.10 -2.03
C ASN A 50 -9.93 -6.76 -0.73
N VAL A 51 -10.75 -6.69 0.32
CA VAL A 51 -10.55 -7.44 1.56
C VAL A 51 -11.86 -8.11 1.93
N GLY A 52 -11.89 -9.44 1.98
CA GLY A 52 -13.08 -10.20 2.38
C GLY A 52 -14.31 -9.95 1.50
N GLY A 53 -14.13 -9.64 0.20
CA GLY A 53 -15.22 -9.33 -0.71
C GLY A 53 -15.61 -7.84 -0.75
N VAL A 54 -15.10 -7.01 0.17
CA VAL A 54 -15.35 -5.56 0.18
C VAL A 54 -14.25 -4.84 -0.60
N TRP A 55 -14.66 -3.99 -1.54
CA TRP A 55 -13.75 -3.14 -2.31
C TRP A 55 -13.52 -1.79 -1.65
N TYR A 56 -12.26 -1.37 -1.61
CA TYR A 56 -11.82 -0.06 -1.15
C TYR A 56 -11.14 0.69 -2.29
N TYR A 57 -11.41 1.98 -2.38
CA TYR A 57 -10.90 2.86 -3.44
C TYR A 57 -10.15 4.02 -2.80
N PRO A 58 -8.84 3.90 -2.60
CA PRO A 58 -8.05 5.00 -2.08
C PRO A 58 -8.11 6.23 -2.99
N ALA A 59 -8.33 7.40 -2.38
CA ALA A 59 -8.43 8.65 -3.11
C ALA A 59 -7.96 9.81 -2.22
N ARG A 60 -7.56 10.92 -2.84
CA ARG A 60 -7.33 12.16 -2.11
C ARG A 60 -8.68 12.82 -1.83
N ASP A 61 -8.97 13.04 -0.56
CA ASP A 61 -10.10 13.81 -0.08
C ASP A 61 -9.60 14.83 0.94
N LEU A 62 -9.71 16.11 0.62
CA LEU A 62 -9.26 17.21 1.48
C LEU A 62 -10.36 17.69 2.44
N THR A 63 -11.57 17.17 2.26
CA THR A 63 -12.78 17.49 3.03
C THR A 63 -13.22 16.32 3.91
N TYR A 64 -12.36 15.30 4.03
CA TYR A 64 -12.68 14.07 4.74
C TYR A 64 -13.06 14.33 6.20
N ASP A 65 -14.28 13.91 6.55
CA ASP A 65 -14.83 13.93 7.89
C ASP A 65 -15.71 12.68 8.06
N GLU A 66 -15.38 11.81 9.00
CA GLU A 66 -16.09 10.57 9.27
C GLU A 66 -16.17 10.32 10.77
N THR A 67 -17.31 9.80 11.23
CA THR A 67 -17.50 9.27 12.58
C THR A 67 -17.64 7.76 12.52
N GLY A 68 -16.88 7.05 13.35
CA GLY A 68 -16.92 5.60 13.42
C GLY A 68 -16.21 5.06 14.65
N ILE A 69 -16.14 3.73 14.74
CA ILE A 69 -15.43 3.04 15.82
C ILE A 69 -13.95 2.97 15.47
N GLY A 70 -13.11 3.50 16.35
CA GLY A 70 -11.67 3.31 16.30
C GLY A 70 -11.24 2.13 17.17
N SER A 71 -10.24 1.38 16.70
CA SER A 71 -9.52 0.38 17.49
C SER A 71 -8.03 0.74 17.54
N TRP A 72 -7.31 0.14 18.48
CA TRP A 72 -5.86 0.24 18.57
C TRP A 72 -5.24 -1.14 18.38
N TYR A 73 -4.01 -1.18 17.89
CA TYR A 73 -3.20 -2.40 17.75
C TYR A 73 -1.86 -2.18 18.43
N GLY A 74 -1.30 -3.24 19.01
CA GLY A 74 -0.17 -3.19 19.93
C GLY A 74 1.12 -3.79 19.36
N ASP A 75 1.98 -4.22 20.29
CA ASP A 75 3.33 -4.72 20.01
C ASP A 75 3.37 -5.96 19.10
N GLU A 76 2.24 -6.64 18.88
CA GLU A 76 2.15 -7.83 18.03
C GLU A 76 2.56 -7.57 16.56
N PHE A 77 2.52 -6.32 16.12
CA PHE A 77 2.95 -5.89 14.78
C PHE A 77 4.32 -5.20 14.77
N ALA A 78 4.96 -5.00 15.92
CA ALA A 78 6.21 -4.25 16.03
C ALA A 78 7.28 -4.80 15.08
N GLY A 79 7.96 -3.90 14.36
CA GLY A 79 9.02 -4.27 13.42
C GLY A 79 8.55 -4.71 12.02
N ARG A 80 7.23 -4.86 11.81
CA ARG A 80 6.68 -5.20 10.47
C ARG A 80 6.58 -3.96 9.59
N LEU A 81 6.54 -4.18 8.27
CA LEU A 81 6.25 -3.10 7.32
C LEU A 81 4.76 -2.75 7.35
N THR A 82 4.49 -1.46 7.48
CA THR A 82 3.18 -0.84 7.23
C THR A 82 2.91 -0.77 5.72
N ALA A 83 1.67 -0.48 5.33
CA ALA A 83 1.28 -0.38 3.94
C ALA A 83 2.10 0.65 3.15
N ASN A 84 2.56 1.75 3.75
CA ASN A 84 3.38 2.76 3.06
C ASN A 84 4.89 2.45 3.07
N GLY A 85 5.32 1.31 3.62
CA GLY A 85 6.71 0.86 3.63
C GLY A 85 7.54 1.36 4.82
N GLU A 86 6.92 2.03 5.80
CA GLU A 86 7.55 2.30 7.10
C GLU A 86 7.59 1.05 7.98
N ILE A 87 8.56 0.96 8.88
CA ILE A 87 8.53 0.01 9.98
C ILE A 87 7.51 0.50 11.02
N PHE A 88 6.60 -0.39 11.43
CA PHE A 88 5.68 -0.12 12.52
C PHE A 88 6.42 -0.08 13.86
N ASP A 89 6.27 1.04 14.56
CA ASP A 89 6.78 1.28 15.91
C ASP A 89 5.58 1.67 16.81
N PRO A 90 5.23 0.84 17.81
CA PRO A 90 4.09 1.09 18.70
C PRO A 90 4.27 2.34 19.58
N GLN A 91 5.49 2.89 19.68
CA GLN A 91 5.75 4.14 20.40
C GLN A 91 5.42 5.39 19.55
N GLN A 92 5.21 5.24 18.25
CA GLN A 92 4.89 6.36 17.36
C GLN A 92 3.39 6.62 17.30
N ILE A 93 3.03 7.90 17.23
CA ILE A 93 1.64 8.34 17.05
C ILE A 93 1.26 8.19 15.57
N THR A 94 0.84 6.97 15.21
CA THR A 94 0.44 6.61 13.85
C THR A 94 -0.93 5.92 13.83
N ALA A 95 -1.54 5.83 12.65
CA ALA A 95 -2.87 5.25 12.46
C ALA A 95 -2.98 4.51 11.13
N ALA A 96 -3.98 3.64 11.05
CA ALA A 96 -4.41 2.99 9.82
C ALA A 96 -5.68 3.64 9.27
N HIS A 97 -5.77 3.77 7.94
CA HIS A 97 -6.98 4.22 7.28
C HIS A 97 -7.22 3.46 5.97
N LYS A 98 -8.49 3.19 5.64
CA LYS A 98 -8.87 2.40 4.46
C LYS A 98 -8.51 3.10 3.14
N THR A 99 -8.80 4.39 3.02
CA THR A 99 -8.81 5.06 1.70
C THR A 99 -7.98 6.33 1.60
N LEU A 100 -7.52 6.88 2.72
CA LEU A 100 -6.78 8.15 2.69
C LEU A 100 -5.38 7.93 2.09
N PRO A 101 -4.79 8.94 1.42
CA PRO A 101 -3.39 8.87 1.00
C PRO A 101 -2.47 8.69 2.22
N MET A 102 -1.30 8.11 2.03
CA MET A 102 -0.32 7.95 3.10
C MET A 102 1.03 8.54 2.66
N PRO A 103 1.70 9.34 3.49
CA PRO A 103 1.21 9.83 4.76
C PRO A 103 0.07 10.85 4.61
N SER A 104 -0.93 10.78 5.49
CA SER A 104 -1.91 11.86 5.76
C SER A 104 -1.88 12.20 7.24
N VAL A 105 -2.28 13.41 7.60
CA VAL A 105 -2.39 13.86 8.99
C VAL A 105 -3.85 14.14 9.29
N VAL A 106 -4.39 13.48 10.30
CA VAL A 106 -5.81 13.57 10.68
C VAL A 106 -5.96 13.91 12.15
N ARG A 107 -7.02 14.63 12.50
CA ARG A 107 -7.43 14.83 13.89
C ARG A 107 -8.45 13.75 14.25
N VAL A 108 -8.17 13.00 15.30
CA VAL A 108 -9.11 12.05 15.89
C VAL A 108 -9.64 12.67 17.17
N THR A 109 -10.95 12.71 17.32
CA THR A 109 -11.62 13.18 18.53
C THR A 109 -12.34 12.00 19.18
N ASN A 110 -12.05 11.75 20.45
CA ASN A 110 -12.85 10.83 21.24
C ASN A 110 -14.15 11.55 21.63
N LEU A 111 -15.28 11.06 21.11
CA LEU A 111 -16.58 11.70 21.30
C LEU A 111 -17.12 11.58 22.73
N ASP A 112 -16.64 10.61 23.53
CA ASP A 112 -17.10 10.40 24.91
C ASP A 112 -16.56 11.48 25.86
N ASN A 113 -15.37 12.02 25.57
CA ASN A 113 -14.69 12.98 26.45
C ASN A 113 -14.21 14.27 25.75
N GLY A 114 -14.42 14.40 24.45
CA GLY A 114 -14.05 15.57 23.65
C GLY A 114 -12.54 15.76 23.45
N ARG A 115 -11.69 14.85 23.94
CA ARG A 115 -10.24 14.95 23.75
C ARG A 115 -9.89 14.63 22.31
N SER A 116 -8.92 15.36 21.75
CA SER A 116 -8.43 15.10 20.39
C SER A 116 -6.93 14.90 20.34
N LEU A 117 -6.49 14.15 19.33
CA LEU A 117 -5.10 13.91 18.99
C LEU A 117 -4.92 14.02 17.48
N VAL A 118 -3.81 14.61 17.05
CA VAL A 118 -3.42 14.63 15.64
C VAL A 118 -2.50 13.44 15.40
N VAL A 119 -2.84 12.60 14.42
CA VAL A 119 -2.14 11.34 14.12
C VAL A 119 -1.76 11.28 12.66
N ARG A 120 -0.69 10.54 12.35
CA ARG A 120 -0.22 10.32 10.98
C ARG A 120 -0.68 8.95 10.48
N VAL A 121 -1.37 8.92 9.35
CA VAL A 121 -1.79 7.69 8.69
C VAL A 121 -0.62 7.13 7.89
N ASN A 122 -0.17 5.91 8.20
CA ASN A 122 0.87 5.20 7.44
C ASN A 122 0.49 3.77 7.05
N ASP A 123 -0.65 3.28 7.54
CA ASP A 123 -1.10 1.92 7.26
C ASP A 123 -2.55 1.82 6.74
N ARG A 124 -2.93 0.61 6.29
CA ARG A 124 -4.26 0.27 5.76
C ARG A 124 -5.06 -0.55 6.77
N GLY A 125 -6.35 -0.25 6.86
CA GLY A 125 -7.28 -0.88 7.81
C GLY A 125 -8.12 0.16 8.54
N PRO A 126 -8.88 -0.24 9.56
CA PRO A 126 -9.10 -1.63 10.00
C PRO A 126 -10.01 -2.42 9.05
N PHE A 127 -9.91 -3.76 9.06
CA PHE A 127 -10.73 -4.66 8.24
C PHE A 127 -11.58 -5.64 9.06
N VAL A 128 -11.44 -5.59 10.38
CA VAL A 128 -12.31 -6.33 11.30
C VAL A 128 -13.55 -5.49 11.61
N PRO A 129 -14.74 -6.10 11.67
CA PRO A 129 -15.98 -5.42 12.05
C PRO A 129 -15.98 -4.99 13.52
#